data_AF-A0AAN7Z475-F1
#
_entry.id   AF-A0AAN7Z475-F1
#
_cell.length_a   1.000
_cell.length_b   1.000
_cell.length_c   1.000
_cell.angle_alpha   90.00
_cell.angle_beta   90.00
_cell.angle_gamma   90.00
#
_symmetry.space_group_name_H-M   'P 1'
#
loop_
_entity.id
_entity.type
_entity.pdbx_description
1 polymer ?
#
loop_
_entity_poly.entity_id
_entity_poly.type
_entity_poly.pdbx_seq_one_letter_code
_entity_poly.pdbx_strand_id
1 'polypeptide(L)'
;MDGESLLGGIPYPWEVRRRHVDTRFMAIRFYNTDSGMETEYDPRLESIPIPMDWEPIEFEWAPSDPINCRKFRNKVTGAIINSDPRLFPEALLERGILIRTITLV
;
A
#
# COMPACT_ATOMS: atom_id res chain seq x y z
N MET A 1 7.73 -2.13 -9.47
CA MET A 1 7.20 -2.97 -8.36
C MET A 1 8.31 -2.97 -7.33
N ASP A 2 8.42 -1.88 -6.58
CA ASP A 2 9.72 -1.50 -5.97
C ASP A 2 9.70 -1.50 -4.44
N GLY A 3 8.55 -1.89 -3.85
CA GLY A 3 8.37 -1.96 -2.40
C GLY A 3 9.14 -3.09 -1.73
N GLU A 4 9.73 -4.04 -2.48
CA GLU A 4 10.54 -5.13 -1.91
C GLU A 4 11.79 -4.62 -1.20
N SER A 5 12.37 -3.52 -1.68
CA SER A 5 13.51 -2.87 -1.04
C SER A 5 13.19 -2.35 0.37
N LEU A 6 11.93 -2.02 0.64
CA LEU A 6 11.47 -1.47 1.93
C LEU A 6 10.80 -2.53 2.81
N LEU A 7 10.04 -3.45 2.22
CA LEU A 7 9.18 -4.40 2.93
C LEU A 7 9.67 -5.86 2.85
N GLY A 8 10.74 -6.12 2.12
CA GLY A 8 11.15 -7.47 1.75
C GLY A 8 10.28 -8.08 0.65
N GLY A 9 10.64 -9.27 0.20
CA GLY A 9 9.88 -10.02 -0.81
C GLY A 9 8.47 -10.35 -0.36
N ILE A 10 7.59 -10.67 -1.31
CA ILE A 10 6.25 -11.14 -0.99
C ILE A 10 6.33 -12.51 -0.30
N PRO A 11 5.76 -12.67 0.90
CA PRO A 11 5.87 -13.92 1.65
C PRO A 11 5.01 -15.01 1.00
N TYR A 12 5.49 -16.25 1.00
CA TYR A 12 4.64 -17.42 0.70
C TYR A 12 3.44 -17.45 1.68
N PRO A 13 2.22 -17.80 1.25
CA PRO A 13 1.79 -18.28 -0.07
C PRO A 13 1.28 -17.17 -1.02
N TRP A 14 1.75 -15.94 -0.88
CA TRP A 14 1.22 -14.81 -1.64
C TRP A 14 1.95 -14.59 -2.97
N GLU A 15 1.18 -14.24 -4.00
CA GLU A 15 1.65 -13.84 -5.32
C GLU A 15 1.06 -12.49 -5.73
N VAL A 16 1.81 -11.69 -6.48
CA VAL A 16 1.30 -10.43 -7.05
C VAL A 16 0.70 -10.69 -8.42
N ARG A 17 -0.57 -10.29 -8.59
CA ARG A 17 -1.29 -10.40 -9.86
C ARG A 17 -1.77 -9.03 -10.32
N ARG A 18 -1.77 -8.84 -11.64
CA ARG A 18 -2.43 -7.68 -12.27
C ARG A 18 -3.85 -8.07 -12.66
N ARG A 19 -4.83 -7.29 -12.23
CA ARG A 19 -6.25 -7.51 -12.51
C ARG A 19 -6.89 -6.25 -13.05
N HIS A 20 -7.84 -6.43 -13.96
CA HIS A 20 -8.74 -5.36 -14.36
C HIS A 20 -9.68 -5.06 -13.19
N VAL A 21 -9.71 -3.81 -12.72
CA VAL A 21 -10.74 -3.33 -11.79
C VAL A 21 -12.03 -3.07 -12.57
N ASP A 22 -11.89 -2.48 -13.76
CA ASP A 22 -12.91 -2.36 -14.79
C ASP A 22 -12.26 -2.41 -16.20
N THR A 23 -13.00 -2.05 -17.24
CA THR A 23 -12.49 -2.01 -18.62
C THR A 23 -11.38 -0.99 -18.86
N ARG A 24 -11.17 -0.04 -17.94
CA ARG A 24 -10.26 1.11 -18.08
C ARG A 24 -9.09 1.07 -17.10
N PHE A 25 -9.25 0.41 -15.96
CA PHE A 25 -8.29 0.43 -14.86
C PHE A 25 -7.72 -0.95 -14.58
N MET A 26 -6.39 -0.97 -14.43
CA MET A 26 -5.64 -2.12 -13.94
C MET A 26 -5.20 -1.86 -12.51
N ALA A 27 -5.34 -2.86 -11.64
CA ALA A 27 -4.82 -2.82 -10.29
C ALA A 27 -3.94 -4.03 -9.96
N ILE A 28 -3.13 -3.85 -8.93
CA ILE A 28 -2.43 -4.95 -8.27
C ILE A 28 -3.37 -5.62 -7.27
N ARG A 29 -3.36 -6.95 -7.28
CA ARG A 29 -4.01 -7.81 -6.30
C ARG A 29 -3.00 -8.82 -5.76
N PHE A 30 -3.14 -9.19 -4.50
CA PHE A 30 -2.35 -10.22 -3.83
C PHE A 30 -3.18 -11.48 -3.76
N TYR A 31 -2.67 -12.56 -4.33
CA TYR A 31 -3.35 -13.85 -4.41
C TYR A 31 -2.65 -14.85 -3.51
N ASN A 32 -3.43 -15.51 -2.64
CA ASN A 32 -2.94 -16.57 -1.78
C ASN A 32 -3.09 -17.91 -2.51
N THR A 33 -1.97 -18.59 -2.78
CA THR A 33 -1.96 -19.85 -3.54
C THR A 33 -2.54 -21.03 -2.77
N ASP A 34 -2.54 -20.98 -1.44
CA ASP A 34 -3.02 -22.08 -0.61
C ASP A 34 -4.54 -22.02 -0.44
N SER A 35 -5.09 -20.83 -0.18
CA SER A 35 -6.52 -20.63 0.04
C SER A 35 -7.29 -20.27 -1.24
N GLY A 36 -6.59 -19.88 -2.30
CA GLY A 36 -7.18 -19.36 -3.53
C GLY A 36 -7.83 -17.98 -3.39
N MET A 37 -7.67 -17.32 -2.24
CA MET A 37 -8.25 -16.00 -1.99
C MET A 37 -7.41 -14.88 -2.62
N GLU A 38 -8.08 -13.83 -3.06
CA GLU A 38 -7.44 -12.62 -3.59
C GLU A 38 -7.81 -11.43 -2.70
N THR A 39 -6.85 -10.53 -2.49
CA THR A 39 -7.02 -9.32 -1.70
C THR A 39 -6.33 -8.13 -2.36
N GLU A 40 -6.77 -6.94 -2.03
CA GLU A 40 -6.08 -5.70 -2.41
C GLU A 40 -5.09 -5.21 -1.36
N TYR A 41 -5.14 -5.81 -0.18
CA TYR A 41 -4.27 -5.47 0.94
C TYR A 41 -2.93 -6.17 0.79
N ASP A 42 -1.84 -5.41 0.86
CA ASP A 42 -0.49 -5.99 0.87
C ASP A 42 -0.31 -6.86 2.12
N PRO A 43 -0.08 -8.18 1.98
CA PRO A 43 0.01 -9.10 3.10
C PRO A 43 1.19 -8.76 4.03
N ARG A 44 2.22 -8.07 3.53
CA ARG A 44 3.36 -7.62 4.37
C ARG A 44 2.97 -6.52 5.35
N LEU A 45 1.83 -5.88 5.14
CA LEU A 45 1.32 -4.81 5.99
C LEU A 45 0.16 -5.28 6.88
N GLU A 46 -0.31 -6.51 6.76
CA GLU A 46 -1.47 -7.02 7.50
C GLU A 46 -1.25 -6.98 9.02
N SER A 47 -0.06 -7.36 9.47
CA SER A 47 0.33 -7.31 10.89
C SER A 47 0.68 -5.90 11.37
N ILE A 48 0.68 -4.90 10.50
CA ILE A 48 1.11 -3.53 10.79
C ILE A 48 -0.15 -2.66 10.91
N PRO A 49 -0.46 -2.16 12.12
CA PRO A 49 -1.64 -1.33 12.31
C PRO A 49 -1.51 -0.03 11.51
N ILE A 50 -2.64 0.44 10.98
CA ILE A 50 -2.71 1.79 10.40
C ILE A 50 -2.55 2.79 11.56
N PRO A 51 -1.71 3.83 11.44
CA PRO A 51 -1.54 4.82 12.50
C PRO A 51 -2.89 5.41 12.89
N MET A 52 -3.09 5.66 14.19
CA MET A 52 -4.41 5.95 14.76
C MET A 52 -5.08 7.16 14.12
N ASP A 53 -4.33 8.14 13.61
CA ASP A 53 -4.89 9.34 12.99
C ASP A 53 -5.38 9.12 11.56
N TRP A 54 -5.14 7.97 10.96
CA TRP A 54 -5.48 7.68 9.58
C TRP A 54 -6.54 6.59 9.47
N GLU A 55 -7.41 6.71 8.47
CA GLU A 55 -8.38 5.68 8.11
C GLU A 55 -8.39 5.48 6.59
N PRO A 56 -8.58 4.24 6.12
CA PRO A 56 -8.78 4.00 4.69
C PRO A 56 -10.14 4.56 4.27
N ILE A 57 -10.21 5.12 3.07
CA ILE A 57 -11.47 5.62 2.50
C ILE A 57 -11.73 4.98 1.14
N GLU A 58 -13.01 4.76 0.86
CA GLU A 58 -13.49 4.44 -0.49
C GLU A 58 -13.35 5.67 -1.40
N PHE A 59 -13.04 5.44 -2.67
CA PHE A 59 -12.91 6.51 -3.65
C PHE A 59 -13.20 6.02 -5.06
N GLU A 60 -13.59 6.95 -5.94
CA GLU A 60 -13.76 6.67 -7.36
C GLU A 60 -12.42 6.80 -8.09
N TRP A 61 -12.13 5.82 -8.95
CA TRP A 61 -10.91 5.79 -9.75
C TRP A 61 -10.94 6.85 -10.84
N ALA A 62 -9.90 7.68 -10.88
CA ALA A 62 -9.63 8.63 -11.95
C ALA A 62 -8.56 8.08 -12.92
N PRO A 63 -8.57 8.47 -14.21
CA PRO A 63 -7.51 8.12 -15.17
C PRO A 63 -6.08 8.43 -14.72
N SER A 64 -5.91 9.41 -13.83
CA SER A 64 -4.62 9.80 -13.25
C SER A 64 -4.22 9.00 -12.01
N ASP A 65 -5.10 8.15 -11.47
CA ASP A 65 -4.79 7.38 -10.27
C ASP A 65 -3.74 6.28 -10.58
N PRO A 66 -2.78 6.04 -9.66
CA PRO A 66 -1.82 4.96 -9.82
C PRO A 66 -2.48 3.58 -9.85
N ILE A 67 -1.82 2.61 -10.50
CA ILE A 67 -2.25 1.19 -10.54
C ILE A 67 -2.44 0.61 -9.14
N ASN A 68 -1.71 1.12 -8.14
CA ASN A 68 -1.94 0.81 -6.73
C ASN A 68 -2.36 2.08 -6.01
N CYS A 69 -3.66 2.41 -6.08
CA CYS A 69 -4.21 3.58 -5.43
C CYS A 69 -5.09 3.13 -4.26
N ARG A 70 -4.66 3.45 -3.04
CA ARG A 70 -5.54 3.47 -1.86
C ARG A 70 -5.46 4.85 -1.27
N LYS A 71 -6.61 5.40 -0.88
CA LYS A 71 -6.67 6.72 -0.25
C LYS A 71 -6.87 6.56 1.24
N PHE A 72 -6.18 7.41 1.98
CA PHE A 72 -6.30 7.49 3.43
C PHE A 72 -6.67 8.91 3.81
N ARG A 73 -7.56 9.04 4.78
CA ARG A 73 -7.95 10.32 5.35
C ARG A 73 -7.37 10.45 6.75
N ASN A 74 -6.77 11.59 7.04
CA ASN A 74 -6.41 11.95 8.39
C ASN A 74 -7.65 12.42 9.15
N LYS A 75 -7.97 11.79 10.27
CA LYS A 75 -9.16 12.07 11.08
C LYS A 75 -9.11 13.41 11.82
N VAL A 76 -7.92 13.95 12.04
CA VAL A 76 -7.72 15.22 12.76
C VAL A 76 -7.73 16.41 11.79
N THR A 77 -7.00 16.31 10.68
CA THR A 77 -6.82 17.42 9.73
C THR A 77 -7.77 17.35 8.54
N GLY A 78 -8.40 16.20 8.28
CA GLY A 78 -9.20 15.96 7.08
C GLY A 78 -8.38 15.76 5.80
N ALA A 79 -7.04 15.80 5.88
CA ALA A 79 -6.17 15.64 4.72
C ALA A 79 -6.33 14.26 4.08
N ILE A 80 -6.35 14.20 2.74
CA ILE A 80 -6.42 12.95 1.97
C ILE A 80 -5.09 12.74 1.26
N ILE A 81 -4.54 11.53 1.41
CA ILE A 81 -3.33 11.09 0.73
C ILE A 81 -3.63 9.86 -0.13
N ASN A 82 -2.82 9.66 -1.16
CA ASN A 82 -2.84 8.46 -2.02
C ASN A 82 -1.65 7.51 -1.74
N SER A 83 -1.01 7.68 -0.58
CA SER A 83 0.07 6.83 -0.08
C SER A 83 -0.37 6.14 1.21
N ASP A 84 0.16 4.95 1.47
CA ASP A 84 -0.13 4.24 2.72
C ASP A 84 0.65 4.90 3.87
N PRO A 85 -0.01 5.40 4.92
CA PRO A 85 0.66 6.07 6.04
C PRO A 85 1.59 5.12 6.81
N ARG A 86 1.39 3.80 6.68
CA ARG A 86 2.33 2.80 7.21
C ARG A 86 3.64 2.79 6.43
N LEU A 87 3.79 3.49 5.33
CA LEU A 87 5.04 3.61 4.57
C LEU A 87 5.71 4.98 4.75
N PHE A 88 5.22 5.80 5.67
CA PHE A 88 5.88 7.05 5.99
C PHE A 88 7.25 6.83 6.61
N PRO A 89 8.19 7.78 6.42
CA PRO A 89 9.52 7.72 7.02
C PRO A 89 9.50 7.37 8.51
N GLU A 90 8.62 8.02 9.28
CA GLU A 90 8.47 7.83 10.71
C GLU A 90 8.03 6.39 11.03
N ALA A 91 7.01 5.90 10.31
CA ALA A 91 6.51 4.53 10.48
C ALA A 91 7.54 3.47 10.06
N LEU A 92 8.39 3.74 9.06
CA LEU A 92 9.50 2.86 8.66
C LEU A 92 10.57 2.83 9.76
N LEU A 93 10.97 3.98 10.31
CA LEU A 93 11.96 4.09 11.38
C LEU A 93 11.51 3.39 12.67
N GLU A 94 10.25 3.54 13.07
CA GLU A 94 9.67 2.86 14.23
C GLU A 94 9.70 1.33 14.11
N ARG A 95 9.67 0.81 12.88
CA ARG A 95 9.83 -0.63 12.58
C ARG A 95 11.28 -1.07 12.48
N GLY A 96 12.25 -0.16 12.69
CA GLY A 96 13.67 -0.44 12.55
C GLY A 96 14.15 -0.51 11.10
N ILE A 97 13.35 -0.06 10.13
CA ILE A 97 13.75 -0.02 8.72
C ILE A 97 14.64 1.20 8.51
N LEU A 98 15.88 0.95 8.08
CA LEU A 98 16.85 2.00 7.81
C LEU A 98 16.51 2.74 6.52
N ILE A 99 16.16 4.00 6.64
CA ILE A 99 15.96 4.93 5.52
C ILE A 99 17.02 6.03 5.55
N ARG A 100 17.36 6.57 4.38
CA ARG A 100 18.32 7.66 4.24
C ARG A 100 17.73 8.77 3.39
N THR A 101 17.89 10.00 3.85
CA THR A 101 17.52 11.19 3.08
C THR A 101 18.62 11.50 2.08
N ILE A 102 18.23 11.71 0.81
CA ILE A 102 19.11 12.24 -0.23
C ILE A 102 18.67 13.67 -0.56
N THR A 103 19.64 14.56 -0.72
CA THR A 103 19.39 15.94 -1.20
C THR A 103 19.75 16.00 -2.67
N LEU A 104 18.81 16.38 -3.51
CA LEU A 104 19.06 16.62 -4.93
C LEU A 104 19.68 18.01 -5.09
N VAL A 105 20.80 18.08 -5.83
CA VAL A 105 21.55 19.31 -6.14
C VAL A 105 21.47 19.64 -7.63
#